data_AF-A0A7J2HTT8-F1
#
_entry.id   AF-A0A7J2HTT8-F1
#
_cell.length_a   1.000
_cell.length_b   1.000
_cell.length_c   1.000
_cell.angle_alpha   90.00
_cell.angle_beta   90.00
_cell.angle_gamma   90.00
#
_symmetry.space_group_name_H-M   'P 1'
#
loop_
_entity.id
_entity.type
_entity.pdbx_description
1 polymer ?
#
loop_
_entity_poly.entity_id
_entity_poly.type
_entity_poly.pdbx_seq_one_letter_code
_entity_poly.pdbx_strand_id
1 'polypeptide(L)' 'VLDSETGKAIKCDLCGGDPACVKECPEAALLFVDLNEAASAKRSLLVRLLGE' A
#
# COMPACT_ATOMS: atom_id res chain seq x y z
N VAL A 1 14.67 -0.63 -9.46
CA VAL A 1 15.04 -0.59 -10.90
C VAL A 1 15.65 0.78 -11.18
N LEU A 2 16.67 0.88 -12.03
CA LEU A 2 17.21 2.18 -12.46
C LEU A 2 16.63 2.55 -13.82
N ASP A 3 16.29 3.82 -14.00
CA ASP A 3 15.94 4.39 -15.29
C ASP A 3 17.16 4.41 -16.21
N SER A 4 17.01 3.89 -17.42
CA SER A 4 18.15 3.65 -18.32
C SER A 4 18.69 4.94 -18.95
N GLU A 5 17.91 6.01 -18.97
CA GLU A 5 18.33 7.30 -19.54
C GLU A 5 18.95 8.21 -18.49
N THR A 6 18.33 8.32 -17.31
CA THR A 6 18.74 9.23 -16.23
C THR A 6 19.64 8.58 -15.18
N GLY A 7 19.71 7.24 -15.14
CA GLY A 7 20.43 6.47 -14.12
C GLY A 7 19.81 6.53 -12.72
N LYS A 8 18.60 7.10 -12.58
CA LYS A 8 17.95 7.30 -11.28
C LYS A 8 17.12 6.10 -10.85
N ALA A 9 16.94 5.92 -9.55
CA ALA A 9 16.05 4.89 -9.02
C ALA A 9 14.58 5.16 -9.35
N ILE A 10 13.90 4.15 -9.89
CA ILE A 10 12.47 4.13 -10.14
C ILE A 10 11.78 3.52 -8.92
N LYS A 11 10.77 4.22 -8.42
CA LYS A 11 9.85 3.72 -7.39
C LYS A 11 8.40 3.98 -7.81
N CYS A 12 7.48 3.23 -7.22
CA CYS A 12 6.05 3.53 -7.31
C CYS A 12 5.78 4.97 -6.84
N ASP A 13 4.95 5.67 -7.59
CA ASP A 13 4.47 7.03 -7.32
C ASP A 13 2.99 7.07 -6.89
N LEU A 14 2.42 5.89 -6.62
CA LEU A 14 1.00 5.67 -6.32
C LEU A 14 0.07 6.12 -7.45
N CYS A 15 0.52 6.10 -8.70
CA CYS A 15 -0.26 6.54 -9.87
C CYS A 15 -0.84 7.96 -9.66
N GLY A 16 -0.08 8.86 -9.02
CA GLY A 16 -0.53 10.22 -8.71
C GLY A 16 -1.63 10.31 -7.64
N GLY A 17 -1.81 9.27 -6.81
CA GLY A 17 -2.83 9.22 -5.77
C GLY A 17 -4.05 8.38 -6.13
N ASP A 18 -4.04 7.70 -7.28
CA ASP A 18 -5.14 6.86 -7.76
C ASP A 18 -4.62 5.48 -8.23
N PRO A 19 -4.26 4.58 -7.29
CA PRO A 19 -3.48 3.39 -7.61
C PRO A 19 -4.23 2.40 -8.51
N ALA A 20 -3.73 2.20 -9.73
CA ALA A 20 -4.32 1.25 -10.68
C ALA A 20 -4.31 -0.20 -10.17
N CYS A 21 -3.23 -0.61 -9.48
CA CYS A 21 -3.12 -1.96 -8.93
C CYS A 21 -4.16 -2.29 -7.85
N VAL A 22 -4.69 -1.28 -7.14
CA VAL A 22 -5.78 -1.46 -6.17
C VAL A 22 -7.10 -1.69 -6.91
N LYS A 23 -7.37 -0.93 -7.97
CA LYS A 23 -8.61 -1.05 -8.76
C LYS A 23 -8.71 -2.36 -9.52
N GLU A 24 -7.59 -2.82 -10.07
CA GLU A 24 -7.53 -4.04 -10.87
C GLU A 24 -7.50 -5.31 -9.99
N CYS A 25 -7.48 -5.20 -8.66
CA CYS A 25 -7.40 -6.37 -7.78
C CYS A 25 -8.77 -7.04 -7.60
N PRO A 26 -9.03 -8.22 -8.19
CA PRO A 26 -10.35 -8.86 -8.13
C PRO A 26 -10.70 -9.38 -6.73
N GLU A 27 -9.69 -9.82 -5.98
CA GLU A 27 -9.85 -10.39 -4.63
C GLU A 27 -9.93 -9.33 -3.52
N ALA A 28 -9.83 -8.04 -3.87
CA ALA A 28 -9.76 -6.92 -2.91
C ALA A 28 -8.67 -7.09 -1.83
N ALA A 29 -7.56 -7.76 -2.18
CA ALA A 29 -6.42 -7.96 -1.26
C ALA A 29 -5.64 -6.66 -0.99
N LEU A 30 -5.76 -5.68 -1.89
CA LEU A 30 -5.17 -4.35 -1.75
C LEU A 30 -6.30 -3.33 -1.54
N LEU A 31 -6.09 -2.41 -0.58
CA LEU A 31 -7.02 -1.33 -0.27
C LEU A 31 -6.28 0.01 -0.24
N PHE A 32 -6.90 1.06 -0.78
CA PHE A 32 -6.43 2.44 -0.68
C PHE A 32 -7.34 3.21 0.27
N VAL A 33 -6.88 3.40 1.51
CA VAL A 33 -7.65 3.98 2.62
C VAL A 33 -6.87 5.10 3.30
N ASP A 34 -7.53 5.83 4.18
CA ASP A 34 -6.88 6.86 5.00
C ASP A 34 -5.79 6.26 5.92
N LEU A 35 -4.74 7.04 6.17
CA LEU A 35 -3.61 6.61 6.99
C LEU A 35 -4.03 6.27 8.43
N ASN A 36 -4.95 7.02 9.02
CA ASN A 36 -5.42 6.75 10.38
C ASN A 36 -6.26 5.47 10.44
N GLU A 37 -7.06 5.21 9.40
CA GLU A 37 -7.82 3.97 9.26
C GLU A 37 -6.88 2.76 9.19
N ALA A 38 -5.91 2.79 8.27
CA ALA A 38 -4.92 1.73 8.12
C ALA A 38 -4.11 1.49 9.41
N ALA A 39 -3.66 2.55 10.06
CA ALA A 39 -2.91 2.46 11.31
C ALA A 39 -3.77 1.89 12.45
N SER A 40 -5.04 2.26 12.52
CA SER A 40 -5.99 1.72 13.49
C SER A 40 -6.20 0.22 13.30
N ALA A 41 -6.51 -0.20 12.07
CA ALA A 41 -6.70 -1.60 11.72
C ALA A 41 -5.47 -2.46 12.09
N LYS A 42 -4.27 -1.99 11.75
CA LYS A 42 -3.02 -2.68 12.09
C LYS A 42 -2.82 -2.81 13.60
N ARG A 43 -3.06 -1.74 14.37
CA ARG A 43 -2.95 -1.77 15.84
C ARG A 43 -3.93 -2.76 16.45
N SER A 44 -5.19 -2.74 16.02
CA SER A 44 -6.21 -3.67 16.51
C SER A 44 -5.88 -5.13 16.19
N LEU A 45 -5.32 -5.41 15.01
CA LEU A 45 -4.86 -6.74 14.65
C LEU A 45 -3.71 -7.20 15.55
N LEU A 46 -2.72 -6.33 15.79
CA LEU A 46 -1.59 -6.66 16.66
C LEU A 46 -2.01 -6.98 18.10
N VAL A 47 -2.96 -6.22 18.67
CA VAL A 47 -3.50 -6.51 20.02
C VAL A 47 -4.15 -7.89 20.08
N ARG A 48 -4.83 -8.30 19.01
CA ARG A 48 -5.46 -9.63 18.93
C ARG A 48 -4.43 -10.75 18.80
N LEU A 49 -3.45 -10.60 17.90
CA LEU A 49 -2.46 -11.64 17.61
C LEU A 49 -1.42 -11.86 18.73
N LEU A 50 -1.13 -10.83 19.52
CA LEU A 50 -0.12 -10.88 20.58
C LEU A 50 -0.71 -11.07 21.98
N GLY A 51 -2.05 -11.11 22.08
CA GLY A 51 -2.78 -11.27 23.34
C GLY A 51 -3.14 -12.72 23.69
N GLU A 52 -2.72 -13.70 22.87
CA GLU A 52 -2.84 -15.14 23.09
C GLU A 52 -1.53 -15.74 23.64
#